data_AF-A0A2I0JKC8-F1
#
_entry.id   AF-A0A2I0JKC8-F1
#
_cell.length_a   1.000
_cell.length_b   1.000
_cell.length_c   1.000
_cell.angle_alpha   90.00
_cell.angle_beta   90.00
_cell.angle_gamma   90.00
#
_symmetry.space_group_name_H-M   'P 1'
#
loop_
_entity.id
_entity.type
_entity.pdbx_description
1 polymer ?
#
loop_
_entity_poly.entity_id
_entity_poly.type
_entity_poly.pdbx_seq_one_letter_code
_entity_poly.pdbx_strand_id
1 'polypeptide(L)'
;MADHSPQSSSEVHGDEENDSPIEEVRLTVPTTDDPTQPVLTFRTLILGLTSCIVLAFVNQFFIYRQNPLYISPVSFQIVALPLGMLMAMTLPSKPIKVPLTDWSFSMNPGPFNLKEHVLISMFAASGANNVGAVHIITSALAYYHWTIHPLAAFLLAQTTQLLGYGWAGLFRKYLVDSPYMWWPSSLAQVSFFRRFPMISAHAFDSEGQTYNISRILNRENFEINWAAYDGYSKLYLSVTFAFNSIGLGFAALTATLSHVALFHGQ
;
A
#
# COMPACT_ATOMS: atom_id res chain seq x y z
N MET A 1 11.35 23.66 56.79
CA MET A 1 11.99 24.65 55.90
C MET A 1 12.32 23.89 54.63
N ALA A 2 11.43 23.99 53.63
CA ALA A 2 11.51 23.25 52.38
C ALA A 2 12.52 23.94 51.46
N ASP A 3 13.47 23.17 50.94
CA ASP A 3 14.51 23.65 50.03
C ASP A 3 14.00 23.50 48.59
N HIS A 4 13.65 24.62 47.97
CA HIS A 4 13.26 24.71 46.56
C HIS A 4 14.53 24.90 45.72
N SER A 5 14.97 23.83 45.05
CA SER A 5 15.90 23.94 43.93
C SER A 5 15.10 24.24 42.64
N PRO A 6 15.43 25.28 41.86
CA PRO A 6 14.73 25.59 40.62
C PRO A 6 15.18 24.64 39.51
N GLN A 7 14.23 23.91 38.93
CA GLN A 7 14.44 23.15 37.70
C GLN A 7 14.78 24.10 36.56
N SER A 8 15.85 23.82 35.82
CA SER A 8 16.27 24.56 34.64
C SER A 8 15.23 24.40 33.52
N SER A 9 14.40 25.42 33.37
CA SER A 9 13.51 25.63 32.25
C SER A 9 14.30 26.11 31.03
N SER A 10 14.91 25.19 30.28
CA SER A 10 15.51 25.53 28.97
C SER A 10 15.83 24.28 28.14
N GLU A 11 14.83 23.47 27.76
CA GLU A 11 14.98 22.48 26.67
C GLU A 11 13.66 21.89 26.13
N VAL A 12 12.50 22.57 26.27
CA VAL A 12 11.19 22.01 25.83
C VAL A 12 10.53 22.77 24.67
N HIS A 13 11.12 23.86 24.17
CA HIS A 13 10.45 24.71 23.17
C HIS A 13 10.56 24.26 21.69
N GLY A 14 10.90 23.00 21.40
CA GLY A 14 11.02 22.49 20.03
C GLY A 14 10.02 21.40 19.61
N ASP A 15 9.45 20.64 20.56
CA ASP A 15 8.70 19.42 20.26
C ASP A 15 7.17 19.56 20.35
N GLU A 16 6.65 20.60 21.02
CA GLU A 16 5.20 20.79 21.18
C GLU A 16 4.53 21.47 19.98
N GLU A 17 5.29 22.13 19.11
CA GLU A 17 4.73 22.95 18.01
C GLU A 17 4.34 22.11 16.77
N ASN A 18 4.77 20.85 16.71
CA ASN A 18 4.59 19.96 15.56
C ASN A 18 3.67 18.76 15.86
N ASP A 19 2.85 18.85 16.90
CA ASP A 19 1.94 17.80 17.31
C ASP A 19 0.54 18.02 16.72
N SER A 20 -0.04 16.97 16.13
CA SER A 20 -1.37 17.07 15.52
C SER A 20 -2.43 17.26 16.61
N PRO A 21 -3.44 18.12 16.41
CA PRO A 21 -4.52 18.32 17.40
C PRO A 21 -5.39 17.07 17.58
N ILE A 22 -5.27 16.08 16.69
CA ILE A 22 -6.05 14.84 16.68
C ILE A 22 -5.20 13.71 17.27
N GLU A 23 -5.70 13.10 18.35
CA GLU A 23 -4.98 12.05 19.08
C GLU A 23 -4.66 10.83 18.21
N GLU A 24 -5.61 10.39 17.38
CA GLU A 24 -5.45 9.25 16.50
C GLU A 24 -4.33 9.48 15.46
N VAL A 25 -4.20 10.71 14.97
CA VAL A 25 -3.13 11.09 14.02
C VAL A 25 -1.78 11.07 14.73
N ARG A 26 -1.71 11.64 15.94
CA ARG A 26 -0.50 11.66 16.77
C ARG A 26 0.02 10.26 17.10
N LEU A 27 -0.86 9.34 17.43
CA LEU A 27 -0.48 7.96 17.76
C LEU A 27 -0.01 7.17 16.53
N THR A 28 -0.45 7.53 15.32
CA THR A 28 -0.21 6.75 14.11
C THR A 28 0.86 7.33 13.19
N VAL A 29 1.07 8.64 13.17
CA VAL A 29 2.04 9.32 12.30
C VAL A 29 3.25 9.78 13.12
N PRO A 30 4.50 9.52 12.68
CA PRO A 30 5.66 10.11 13.32
C PRO A 30 5.76 11.61 13.01
N THR A 31 6.19 12.42 13.97
CA THR A 31 6.42 13.87 13.81
C THR A 31 7.70 14.20 13.04
N THR A 32 8.57 13.20 12.81
CA THR A 32 9.86 13.34 12.12
C THR A 32 9.81 12.70 10.73
N ASP A 33 10.31 13.43 9.72
CA ASP A 33 10.51 12.93 8.36
C ASP A 33 11.94 13.17 7.89
N ASP A 34 12.51 12.22 7.16
CA ASP A 34 13.83 12.34 6.54
C ASP A 34 13.69 12.68 5.04
N PRO A 35 13.93 13.94 4.63
CA PRO A 35 13.73 14.38 3.25
C PRO A 35 14.77 13.84 2.26
N THR A 36 15.86 13.22 2.74
CA THR A 36 16.96 12.76 1.89
C THR A 36 16.70 11.39 1.25
N GLN A 37 15.70 10.65 1.74
CA GLN A 37 15.39 9.32 1.24
C GLN A 37 14.82 9.36 -0.18
N PRO A 38 15.34 8.54 -1.11
CA PRO A 38 14.83 8.49 -2.48
C PRO A 38 13.41 7.91 -2.49
N VAL A 39 12.50 8.63 -3.15
CA VAL A 39 11.09 8.25 -3.28
C VAL A 39 10.75 7.80 -4.70
N LEU A 40 11.19 8.58 -5.70
CA LEU A 40 10.94 8.30 -7.12
C LEU A 40 12.15 7.60 -7.72
N THR A 41 12.12 6.27 -7.68
CA THR A 41 13.19 5.39 -8.16
C THR A 41 12.71 4.57 -9.36
N PHE A 42 13.64 3.90 -10.03
CA PHE A 42 13.28 3.04 -11.16
C PHE A 42 12.35 1.89 -10.78
N ARG A 43 12.61 1.25 -9.64
CA ARG A 43 11.77 0.17 -9.12
C ARG A 43 10.35 0.64 -8.77
N THR A 44 10.19 1.84 -8.20
CA THR A 44 8.86 2.40 -7.90
C THR A 44 8.08 2.71 -9.17
N LEU A 45 8.74 3.22 -10.21
CA LEU A 45 8.09 3.45 -11.50
C LEU A 45 7.68 2.13 -12.17
N ILE A 46 8.55 1.12 -12.21
CA ILE A 46 8.20 -0.18 -12.80
C ILE A 46 7.07 -0.85 -12.04
N LEU A 47 7.21 -1.02 -10.72
CA LEU A 47 6.22 -1.72 -9.90
C LEU A 47 4.91 -0.92 -9.82
N GLY A 48 5.00 0.41 -9.72
CA GLY A 48 3.86 1.31 -9.68
C GLY A 48 3.09 1.34 -11.01
N LEU A 49 3.76 1.57 -12.13
CA LEU A 49 3.09 1.58 -13.44
C LEU A 49 2.51 0.21 -13.80
N THR A 50 3.26 -0.87 -13.53
CA THR A 50 2.77 -2.23 -13.78
C THR A 50 1.54 -2.55 -12.94
N SER A 51 1.56 -2.23 -11.64
CA SER A 51 0.39 -2.45 -10.78
C SER A 51 -0.81 -1.62 -11.21
N CYS A 52 -0.59 -0.35 -11.60
CA CYS A 52 -1.62 0.52 -12.12
C CYS A 52 -2.27 -0.04 -13.41
N ILE A 53 -1.47 -0.45 -14.39
CA ILE A 53 -1.96 -1.01 -15.67
C ILE A 53 -2.75 -2.30 -15.42
N VAL A 54 -2.22 -3.22 -14.62
CA VAL A 54 -2.87 -4.50 -14.36
C VAL A 54 -4.17 -4.32 -13.60
N LEU A 55 -4.19 -3.50 -12.53
CA LEU A 55 -5.42 -3.23 -11.78
C LEU A 55 -6.46 -2.52 -12.62
N ALA A 56 -6.07 -1.51 -13.40
CA ALA A 56 -6.98 -0.77 -14.26
C ALA A 56 -7.64 -1.70 -15.29
N PHE A 57 -6.85 -2.55 -15.95
CA PHE A 57 -7.38 -3.50 -16.91
C PHE A 57 -8.33 -4.51 -16.26
N VAL A 58 -7.90 -5.14 -15.17
CA VAL A 58 -8.65 -6.23 -14.52
C VAL A 58 -9.95 -5.70 -13.91
N ASN A 59 -9.89 -4.62 -13.13
CA ASN A 59 -11.08 -4.06 -12.49
C ASN A 59 -12.07 -3.49 -13.53
N GLN A 60 -11.58 -2.80 -14.56
CA GLN A 60 -12.43 -2.28 -15.63
C GLN A 60 -13.06 -3.40 -16.48
N PHE A 61 -12.39 -4.54 -16.63
CA PHE A 61 -12.95 -5.69 -17.33
C PHE A 61 -14.06 -6.37 -16.52
N PHE A 62 -13.87 -6.52 -15.20
CA PHE A 62 -14.81 -7.25 -14.35
C PHE A 62 -16.06 -6.44 -13.98
N ILE A 63 -16.04 -5.11 -14.08
CA ILE A 63 -17.18 -4.27 -13.68
C ILE A 63 -18.46 -4.51 -14.51
N TYR A 64 -18.32 -4.96 -15.76
CA TYR A 64 -19.47 -5.24 -16.63
C TYR A 64 -20.08 -6.63 -16.41
N ARG A 65 -19.49 -7.46 -15.54
CA ARG A 65 -20.06 -8.76 -15.21
C ARG A 65 -21.21 -8.60 -14.22
N GLN A 66 -22.20 -9.49 -14.35
CA GLN A 66 -23.33 -9.55 -13.42
C GLN A 66 -22.90 -9.76 -11.96
N ASN A 67 -21.81 -10.51 -11.75
CA ASN A 67 -21.11 -10.62 -10.48
C ASN A 67 -19.71 -10.01 -10.65
N PRO A 68 -19.54 -8.70 -10.37
CA PRO A 68 -18.27 -8.04 -10.57
C PRO A 68 -17.25 -8.52 -9.54
N LEU A 69 -16.04 -8.81 -10.00
CA LEU A 69 -14.89 -9.08 -9.14
C LEU A 69 -14.07 -7.79 -9.01
N TYR A 70 -13.78 -7.39 -7.78
CA TYR A 70 -12.96 -6.21 -7.51
C TYR A 70 -11.66 -6.63 -6.83
N ILE A 71 -10.54 -6.33 -7.46
CA ILE A 71 -9.22 -6.52 -6.86
C ILE A 71 -8.86 -5.25 -6.10
N SER A 72 -8.71 -5.40 -4.78
CA SER A 72 -8.29 -4.32 -3.90
C SER A 72 -6.83 -3.92 -4.15
N PRO A 73 -6.48 -2.62 -4.07
CA PRO A 73 -5.09 -2.18 -4.19
C PRO A 73 -4.19 -2.76 -3.09
N VAL A 74 -4.76 -3.15 -1.95
CA VAL A 74 -4.02 -3.82 -0.85
C VAL A 74 -3.41 -5.15 -1.32
N SER A 75 -4.05 -5.85 -2.27
CA SER A 75 -3.50 -7.08 -2.84
C SER A 75 -2.17 -6.83 -3.55
N PHE A 76 -2.03 -5.72 -4.28
CA PHE A 76 -0.77 -5.34 -4.90
C PHE A 76 0.24 -4.79 -3.90
N GLN A 77 -0.22 -4.09 -2.85
CA GLN A 77 0.65 -3.68 -1.76
C GLN A 77 1.34 -4.88 -1.11
N ILE A 78 0.63 -5.99 -0.92
CA ILE A 78 1.20 -7.23 -0.37
C ILE A 78 2.33 -7.76 -1.27
N VAL A 79 2.15 -7.73 -2.58
CA VAL A 79 3.11 -8.27 -3.56
C VAL A 79 4.26 -7.30 -3.84
N ALA A 80 4.02 -5.99 -3.76
CA ALA A 80 5.00 -4.95 -4.05
C ALA A 80 6.19 -4.98 -3.09
N LEU A 81 5.98 -5.42 -1.85
CA LEU A 81 7.04 -5.48 -0.84
C LEU A 81 8.13 -6.52 -1.19
N PRO A 82 7.81 -7.83 -1.36
CA PRO A 82 8.83 -8.82 -1.71
C PRO A 82 9.45 -8.54 -3.09
N LEU A 83 8.68 -8.04 -4.06
CA LEU A 83 9.20 -7.66 -5.37
C LEU A 83 10.14 -6.45 -5.29
N GLY A 84 9.80 -5.43 -4.51
CA GLY A 84 10.64 -4.24 -4.31
C GLY A 84 11.98 -4.58 -3.67
N MET A 85 11.97 -5.50 -2.71
CA MET A 85 13.20 -6.04 -2.09
C MET A 85 14.01 -6.88 -3.07
N LEU A 86 13.38 -7.77 -3.83
CA LEU A 86 14.05 -8.57 -4.85
C LEU A 86 14.72 -7.66 -5.87
N MET A 87 14.03 -6.62 -6.34
CA MET A 87 14.59 -5.60 -7.22
C MET A 87 15.73 -4.84 -6.55
N ALA A 88 15.63 -4.48 -5.27
CA ALA A 88 16.73 -3.84 -4.54
C ALA A 88 17.97 -4.73 -4.39
N MET A 89 17.82 -6.06 -4.33
CA MET A 89 18.93 -7.01 -4.26
C MET A 89 19.53 -7.35 -5.63
N THR A 90 18.71 -7.34 -6.69
CA THR A 90 19.11 -7.79 -8.03
C THR A 90 19.56 -6.66 -8.95
N LEU A 91 19.08 -5.43 -8.74
CA LEU A 91 19.39 -4.30 -9.63
C LEU A 91 20.81 -3.78 -9.42
N PRO A 92 21.57 -3.51 -10.50
CA PRO A 92 22.90 -2.93 -10.42
C PRO A 92 22.86 -1.50 -9.82
N SER A 93 23.72 -1.23 -8.84
CA SER A 93 23.93 0.11 -8.27
C SER A 93 24.80 1.02 -9.14
N LYS A 94 25.24 0.54 -10.31
CA LYS A 94 26.14 1.30 -11.19
C LYS A 94 25.37 2.48 -11.81
N PRO A 95 25.91 3.72 -11.73
CA PRO A 95 25.30 4.86 -12.39
C PRO A 95 25.40 4.69 -13.91
N ILE A 96 24.25 4.61 -14.57
CA ILE A 96 24.16 4.54 -16.02
C ILE A 96 24.19 5.98 -16.52
N LYS A 97 25.23 6.32 -17.29
CA LYS A 97 25.30 7.58 -18.02
C LYS A 97 24.50 7.44 -19.32
N VAL A 98 23.55 8.34 -19.55
CA VAL A 98 22.76 8.31 -20.78
C VAL A 98 23.65 8.80 -21.94
N PRO A 99 23.83 8.02 -23.01
CA PRO A 99 24.63 8.48 -24.15
C PRO A 99 23.99 9.74 -24.75
N LEU A 100 24.80 10.79 -24.95
CA LEU A 100 24.45 12.18 -25.35
C LEU A 100 24.02 13.18 -24.25
N THR A 101 23.97 12.82 -22.96
CA THR A 101 23.73 13.82 -21.90
C THR A 101 24.68 13.61 -20.71
N ASP A 102 24.93 14.68 -19.93
CA ASP A 102 25.65 14.59 -18.66
C ASP A 102 24.82 13.94 -17.53
N TRP A 103 23.62 13.43 -17.87
CA TRP A 103 22.72 12.84 -16.91
C TRP A 103 23.15 11.41 -16.57
N SER A 104 23.50 11.21 -15.29
CA SER A 104 23.74 9.90 -14.71
C SER A 104 22.61 9.54 -13.77
N PHE A 105 21.97 8.39 -13.98
CA PHE A 105 20.95 7.85 -13.09
C PHE A 105 21.38 6.48 -12.57
N SER A 106 21.19 6.24 -11.27
CA SER A 106 21.40 4.91 -10.67
C SER A 106 20.08 4.15 -10.61
N MET A 107 20.08 2.92 -11.15
CA MET A 107 18.92 2.02 -11.07
C MET A 107 18.61 1.56 -9.64
N ASN A 108 19.62 1.57 -8.77
CA ASN A 108 19.49 1.13 -7.38
C ASN A 108 20.17 2.15 -6.45
N PRO A 109 19.47 3.24 -6.08
CA PRO A 109 20.04 4.30 -5.25
C PRO A 109 20.21 3.91 -3.77
N GLY A 110 19.58 2.83 -3.32
CA GLY A 110 19.65 2.39 -1.92
C GLY A 110 18.71 1.23 -1.60
N PRO A 111 18.64 0.80 -0.32
CA PRO A 111 17.69 -0.23 0.12
C PRO A 111 16.23 0.20 -0.12
N PHE A 112 15.31 -0.77 -0.16
CA PHE A 112 13.90 -0.48 -0.37
C PHE A 112 13.32 0.25 0.84
N ASN A 113 12.80 1.45 0.61
CA ASN A 113 12.33 2.35 1.67
C ASN A 113 10.80 2.34 1.81
N LEU A 114 10.32 2.77 2.98
CA LEU A 114 8.88 2.93 3.21
C LEU A 114 8.23 3.91 2.22
N LYS A 115 8.89 5.03 1.91
CA LYS A 115 8.37 6.04 0.98
C LYS A 115 8.11 5.46 -0.43
N GLU A 116 9.02 4.60 -0.89
CA GLU A 116 8.88 3.91 -2.16
C GLU A 116 7.70 2.94 -2.16
N HIS A 117 7.54 2.19 -1.06
CA HIS A 117 6.44 1.27 -0.89
C HIS A 117 5.07 1.98 -0.86
N VAL A 118 4.98 3.09 -0.12
CA VAL A 118 3.79 3.95 -0.08
C VAL A 118 3.47 4.50 -1.47
N LEU A 119 4.48 4.99 -2.20
CA LEU A 119 4.28 5.52 -3.55
C LEU A 119 3.75 4.44 -4.52
N ILE A 120 4.29 3.23 -4.48
CA ILE A 120 3.76 2.10 -5.29
C ILE A 120 2.30 1.83 -4.95
N SER A 121 1.92 1.85 -3.66
CA SER A 121 0.52 1.68 -3.25
C SER A 121 -0.39 2.80 -3.74
N MET A 122 0.10 4.04 -3.85
CA MET A 122 -0.66 5.13 -4.45
C MET A 122 -0.92 4.89 -5.95
N PHE A 123 0.08 4.41 -6.69
CA PHE A 123 -0.12 4.01 -8.10
C PHE A 123 -1.15 2.88 -8.23
N ALA A 124 -1.04 1.85 -7.39
CA ALA A 124 -1.99 0.73 -7.37
C ALA A 124 -3.42 1.21 -7.04
N ALA A 125 -3.58 2.10 -6.05
CA ALA A 125 -4.86 2.69 -5.71
C ALA A 125 -5.46 3.49 -6.87
N SER A 126 -4.64 4.27 -7.59
CA SER A 126 -5.10 4.99 -8.78
C SER A 126 -5.60 4.06 -9.87
N GLY A 127 -4.93 2.93 -10.10
CA GLY A 127 -5.34 1.93 -11.09
C GLY A 127 -6.56 1.11 -10.68
N ALA A 128 -6.82 0.94 -9.39
CA ALA A 128 -7.95 0.14 -8.92
C ALA A 128 -9.32 0.80 -9.14
N ASN A 129 -9.37 2.13 -9.26
CA ASN A 129 -10.60 2.91 -9.38
C ASN A 129 -11.12 2.94 -10.83
N ASN A 130 -12.45 2.85 -10.97
CA ASN A 130 -13.10 2.89 -12.27
C ASN A 130 -13.32 4.33 -12.76
N VAL A 131 -13.30 4.50 -14.08
CA VAL A 131 -13.47 5.82 -14.71
C VAL A 131 -14.96 6.10 -14.93
N GLY A 132 -15.52 7.09 -14.23
CA GLY A 132 -16.95 7.45 -14.33
C GLY A 132 -17.42 7.74 -15.76
N ALA A 133 -16.60 8.43 -16.57
CA ALA A 133 -16.92 8.73 -17.97
C ALA A 133 -17.14 7.47 -18.83
N VAL A 134 -16.44 6.37 -18.54
CA VAL A 134 -16.58 5.12 -19.28
C VAL A 134 -17.99 4.55 -19.12
N HIS A 135 -18.62 4.73 -17.96
CA HIS A 135 -20.03 4.34 -17.75
C HIS A 135 -20.99 5.19 -18.59
N ILE A 136 -20.74 6.50 -18.72
CA ILE A 136 -21.56 7.40 -19.56
C ILE A 136 -21.46 6.95 -21.02
N ILE A 137 -20.24 6.73 -21.51
CA ILE A 137 -19.96 6.29 -22.89
C ILE A 137 -20.62 4.93 -23.15
N THR A 138 -20.48 3.98 -22.22
CA THR A 138 -21.06 2.64 -22.38
C THR A 138 -22.58 2.69 -22.40
N SER A 139 -23.21 3.47 -21.53
CA SER A 139 -24.66 3.64 -21.52
C SER A 139 -25.19 4.30 -22.80
N ALA A 140 -24.48 5.29 -23.34
CA ALA A 140 -24.82 5.92 -24.62
C ALA A 140 -24.75 4.94 -25.80
N LEU A 141 -23.72 4.08 -25.82
CA LEU A 141 -23.55 3.04 -26.84
C LEU A 141 -24.59 1.91 -26.70
N ALA A 142 -24.86 1.45 -25.48
CA ALA A 142 -25.68 0.27 -25.20
C ALA A 142 -27.19 0.55 -25.24
N TYR A 143 -27.65 1.66 -24.66
CA TYR A 143 -29.08 1.97 -24.54
C TYR A 143 -29.59 2.91 -25.63
N TYR A 144 -28.78 3.87 -26.06
CA TYR A 144 -29.18 4.92 -27.00
C TYR A 144 -28.65 4.69 -28.42
N HIS A 145 -27.83 3.65 -28.62
CA HIS A 145 -27.22 3.28 -29.91
C HIS A 145 -26.49 4.44 -30.60
N TRP A 146 -25.90 5.36 -29.84
CA TRP A 146 -25.13 6.48 -30.38
C TRP A 146 -23.76 6.02 -30.88
N THR A 147 -23.34 6.50 -32.06
CA THR A 147 -22.02 6.22 -32.62
C THR A 147 -21.04 7.32 -32.20
N ILE A 148 -20.29 7.07 -31.13
CA ILE A 148 -19.29 8.01 -30.61
C ILE A 148 -17.92 7.68 -31.19
N HIS A 149 -17.22 8.67 -31.73
CA HIS A 149 -15.85 8.47 -32.23
C HIS A 149 -14.90 8.09 -31.07
N PRO A 150 -14.04 7.06 -31.20
CA PRO A 150 -13.19 6.57 -30.11
C PRO A 150 -12.32 7.66 -29.46
N LEU A 151 -11.79 8.60 -30.27
CA LEU A 151 -11.03 9.73 -29.76
C LEU A 151 -11.87 10.67 -28.88
N ALA A 152 -13.13 10.92 -29.24
CA ALA A 152 -14.02 11.78 -28.44
C ALA A 152 -14.37 11.11 -27.11
N ALA A 153 -14.58 9.78 -27.12
CA ALA A 153 -14.76 8.99 -25.91
C ALA A 153 -13.51 9.02 -25.01
N PHE A 154 -12.32 8.88 -25.58
CA PHE A 154 -11.06 8.99 -24.84
C PHE A 154 -10.85 10.39 -24.24
N LEU A 155 -11.08 11.45 -25.04
CA LEU A 155 -10.96 12.83 -24.57
C LEU A 155 -11.96 13.13 -23.45
N LEU A 156 -13.20 12.64 -23.56
CA LEU A 156 -14.20 12.75 -22.50
C LEU A 156 -13.74 12.03 -21.22
N ALA A 157 -13.19 10.83 -21.34
CA ALA A 157 -12.63 10.12 -20.20
C ALA A 157 -11.48 10.90 -19.55
N GLN A 158 -10.56 11.43 -20.34
CA GLN A 158 -9.41 12.18 -19.84
C GLN A 158 -9.80 13.50 -19.18
N THR A 159 -10.75 14.25 -19.74
CA THR A 159 -11.17 15.55 -19.20
C THR A 159 -11.86 15.40 -17.85
N THR A 160 -12.69 14.37 -17.66
CA THR A 160 -13.32 14.10 -16.35
C THR A 160 -12.30 13.79 -15.26
N GLN A 161 -11.24 13.06 -15.60
CA GLN A 161 -10.16 12.74 -14.65
C GLN A 161 -9.29 13.96 -14.34
N LEU A 162 -8.89 14.71 -15.36
CA LEU A 162 -8.11 15.95 -15.18
C LEU A 162 -8.86 16.99 -14.36
N LEU A 163 -10.19 17.09 -14.53
CA LEU A 163 -11.02 17.94 -13.69
C LEU A 163 -10.98 17.48 -12.23
N GLY A 164 -11.11 16.18 -11.95
CA GLY A 164 -11.01 15.65 -10.60
C GLY A 164 -9.68 15.98 -9.92
N TYR A 165 -8.56 15.74 -10.59
CA TYR A 165 -7.22 16.08 -10.06
C TYR A 165 -7.01 17.59 -9.93
N GLY A 166 -7.59 18.40 -10.84
CA GLY A 166 -7.56 19.86 -10.76
C GLY A 166 -8.27 20.40 -9.52
N TRP A 167 -9.46 19.85 -9.20
CA TRP A 167 -10.17 20.19 -7.97
C TRP A 167 -9.38 19.74 -6.73
N ALA A 168 -8.82 18.52 -6.73
CA ALA A 168 -7.97 18.07 -5.62
C ALA A 168 -6.77 19.01 -5.38
N GLY A 169 -6.15 19.52 -6.45
CA GLY A 169 -5.06 20.51 -6.37
C GLY A 169 -5.51 21.85 -5.80
N LEU A 170 -6.67 22.37 -6.22
CA LEU A 170 -7.21 23.64 -5.73
C LEU A 170 -7.53 23.60 -4.23
N PHE A 171 -8.11 22.48 -3.77
CA PHE A 171 -8.49 22.31 -2.36
C PHE A 171 -7.40 21.72 -1.48
N ARG A 172 -6.20 21.42 -2.01
CA ARG A 172 -5.07 20.88 -1.22
C ARG A 172 -4.78 21.71 0.03
N LYS A 173 -4.77 23.04 -0.09
CA LYS A 173 -4.50 23.94 1.05
C LYS A 173 -5.50 23.77 2.20
N TYR A 174 -6.74 23.43 1.89
CA TYR A 174 -7.81 23.26 2.89
C TYR A 174 -7.96 21.81 3.36
N LEU A 175 -7.77 20.85 2.46
CA LEU A 175 -8.03 19.42 2.72
C LEU A 175 -6.80 18.64 3.21
N VAL A 176 -5.59 19.15 2.98
CA VAL A 176 -4.33 18.47 3.30
C VAL A 176 -3.48 19.29 4.28
N ASP A 177 -3.31 20.60 4.04
CA ASP A 177 -2.43 21.42 4.88
C ASP A 177 -3.08 21.82 6.22
N SER A 178 -4.40 21.64 6.38
CA SER A 178 -5.12 21.95 7.63
C SER A 178 -5.00 20.81 8.65
N PRO A 179 -4.49 21.04 9.88
CA PRO A 179 -4.32 19.99 10.90
C PRO A 179 -5.63 19.37 11.42
N TYR A 180 -6.77 20.06 11.24
CA TYR A 180 -8.08 19.58 11.67
C TYR A 180 -8.77 18.68 10.65
N MET A 181 -8.29 18.67 9.40
CA MET A 181 -8.85 17.84 8.34
C MET A 181 -8.03 16.56 8.22
N TRP A 182 -8.67 15.42 8.45
CA TRP A 182 -8.01 14.11 8.40
C TRP A 182 -8.87 13.09 7.67
N TRP A 183 -8.20 12.06 7.15
CA TRP A 183 -8.81 11.02 6.32
C TRP A 183 -8.64 9.66 7.02
N PRO A 184 -9.64 9.18 7.78
CA PRO A 184 -9.52 7.95 8.58
C PRO A 184 -9.08 6.73 7.76
N SER A 185 -9.56 6.63 6.52
CA SER A 185 -9.19 5.55 5.59
C SER A 185 -7.71 5.57 5.20
N SER A 186 -7.10 6.77 5.10
CA SER A 186 -5.67 6.92 4.83
C SER A 186 -4.85 6.66 6.09
N LEU A 187 -5.35 7.07 7.25
CA LEU A 187 -4.70 6.82 8.54
C LEU A 187 -4.61 5.31 8.85
N ALA A 188 -5.63 4.54 8.48
CA ALA A 188 -5.58 3.08 8.57
C ALA A 188 -4.49 2.46 7.67
N GLN A 189 -4.19 3.05 6.51
CA GLN A 189 -3.09 2.60 5.67
C GLN A 189 -1.74 2.98 6.27
N VAL A 190 -1.60 4.20 6.82
CA VAL A 190 -0.38 4.64 7.49
C VAL A 190 -0.08 3.77 8.70
N SER A 191 -1.09 3.46 9.51
CA SER A 191 -0.93 2.55 10.65
C SER A 191 -0.51 1.15 10.20
N PHE A 192 -1.03 0.64 9.09
CA PHE A 192 -0.60 -0.63 8.52
C PHE A 192 0.88 -0.62 8.12
N PHE A 193 1.34 0.42 7.42
CA PHE A 193 2.74 0.57 7.02
C PHE A 193 3.71 0.69 8.21
N ARG A 194 3.24 1.22 9.35
CA ARG A 194 4.07 1.49 10.53
C ARG A 194 4.02 0.37 11.57
N ARG A 195 2.84 -0.21 11.82
CA ARG A 195 2.60 -1.11 12.95
C ARG A 195 3.05 -2.54 12.67
N PHE A 196 3.01 -2.96 11.41
CA PHE A 196 3.49 -4.27 11.02
C PHE A 196 4.90 -4.12 10.43
N PRO A 197 5.95 -4.67 11.08
CA PRO A 197 7.28 -4.71 10.48
C PRO A 197 7.15 -5.33 9.10
N MET A 198 7.64 -4.61 8.09
CA MET A 198 7.56 -5.02 6.69
C MET A 198 8.02 -6.49 6.52
N ILE A 199 9.06 -6.87 7.26
CA ILE A 199 9.57 -8.23 7.32
C ILE A 199 9.32 -8.77 8.71
N SER A 200 8.30 -9.61 8.86
CA SER A 200 8.12 -10.42 10.07
C SER A 200 7.48 -11.74 9.70
N ALA A 201 8.03 -12.84 10.19
CA ALA A 201 7.40 -14.16 10.10
C ALA A 201 6.38 -14.40 11.23
N HIS A 202 6.15 -13.41 12.09
CA HIS A 202 5.26 -13.51 13.23
C HIS A 202 3.88 -12.94 12.91
N ALA A 203 2.85 -13.54 13.50
CA ALA A 203 1.54 -12.93 13.61
C ALA A 203 1.56 -11.86 14.72
N PHE A 204 0.66 -10.90 14.63
CA PHE A 204 0.56 -9.74 15.50
C PHE A 204 -0.84 -9.61 16.10
N ASP A 205 -0.93 -9.03 17.29
CA ASP A 205 -2.19 -8.60 17.89
C ASP A 205 -2.63 -7.22 17.37
N SER A 206 -3.80 -6.75 17.81
CA SER A 206 -4.32 -5.41 17.49
C SER A 206 -3.40 -4.28 17.95
N GLU A 207 -2.54 -4.57 18.92
CA GLU A 207 -1.53 -3.67 19.45
C GLU A 207 -0.17 -3.89 18.76
N GLY A 208 -0.07 -4.61 17.64
CA GLY A 208 1.18 -4.78 16.89
C GLY A 208 2.31 -5.47 17.66
N GLN A 209 2.04 -6.12 18.79
CA GLN A 209 2.96 -7.02 19.47
C GLN A 209 2.87 -8.42 18.86
N THR A 210 3.89 -9.25 19.02
CA THR A 210 3.86 -10.64 18.53
C THR A 210 2.74 -11.42 19.20
N TYR A 211 1.86 -12.03 18.40
CA TYR A 211 0.67 -12.71 18.87
C TYR A 211 1.02 -13.91 19.74
N ASN A 212 0.56 -13.91 20.99
CA ASN A 212 0.86 -15.00 21.93
C ASN A 212 -0.17 -16.13 21.80
N ILE A 213 0.17 -17.14 21.01
CA ILE A 213 -0.68 -18.32 20.76
C ILE A 213 -1.00 -19.09 22.05
N SER A 214 -0.09 -19.06 23.04
CA SER A 214 -0.30 -19.79 24.30
C SER A 214 -1.46 -19.24 25.14
N ARG A 215 -1.96 -18.04 24.83
CA ARG A 215 -3.13 -17.44 25.50
C ARG A 215 -4.46 -17.96 24.95
N ILE A 216 -4.50 -18.42 23.70
CA ILE A 216 -5.73 -18.82 23.01
C ILE A 216 -5.81 -20.33 22.78
N LEU A 217 -4.68 -21.02 22.75
CA LEU A 217 -4.60 -22.44 22.42
C LEU A 217 -4.23 -23.22 23.68
N ASN A 218 -5.08 -24.15 24.08
CA ASN A 218 -4.73 -25.09 25.13
C ASN A 218 -3.72 -26.11 24.58
N ARG A 219 -2.57 -26.24 25.23
CA ARG A 219 -1.44 -27.07 24.74
C ARG A 219 -1.70 -28.57 24.82
N GLU A 220 -2.71 -29.00 25.58
CA GLU A 220 -2.98 -30.43 25.79
C GLU A 220 -3.94 -31.00 24.75
N ASN A 221 -4.97 -30.25 24.36
CA ASN A 221 -6.00 -30.69 23.42
C ASN A 221 -5.99 -29.93 22.08
N PHE A 222 -5.11 -28.94 21.91
CA PHE A 222 -5.04 -28.06 20.73
C PHE A 222 -6.38 -27.40 20.37
N GLU A 223 -7.30 -27.29 21.34
CA GLU A 223 -8.56 -26.60 21.14
C GLU A 223 -8.39 -25.10 21.35
N ILE A 224 -9.06 -24.33 20.51
CA ILE A 224 -9.08 -22.87 20.59
C ILE A 224 -10.08 -22.47 21.66
N ASN A 225 -9.61 -21.70 22.65
CA ASN A 225 -10.48 -21.05 23.62
C ASN A 225 -11.05 -19.76 23.00
N TRP A 226 -12.27 -19.86 22.44
CA TRP A 226 -12.95 -18.75 21.79
C TRP A 226 -13.19 -17.55 22.72
N ALA A 227 -13.49 -17.79 24.01
CA ALA A 227 -13.68 -16.71 24.97
C ALA A 227 -12.39 -15.92 25.24
N ALA A 228 -11.24 -16.61 25.29
CA ALA A 228 -9.93 -15.97 25.40
C ALA A 228 -9.51 -15.25 24.10
N TYR A 229 -9.89 -15.80 22.94
CA TYR A 229 -9.64 -15.17 21.63
C TYR A 229 -10.39 -13.85 21.46
N ASP A 230 -11.70 -13.85 21.74
CA ASP A 230 -12.57 -12.67 21.58
C ASP A 230 -12.17 -11.53 22.54
N GLY A 231 -11.63 -11.86 23.71
CA GLY A 231 -11.13 -10.89 24.70
C GLY A 231 -9.69 -10.41 24.48
N TYR A 232 -8.87 -11.13 23.71
CA TYR A 232 -7.46 -10.78 23.49
C TYR A 232 -7.29 -9.90 22.26
N SER A 233 -7.42 -10.47 21.06
CA SER A 233 -7.36 -9.73 19.80
C SER A 233 -7.56 -10.67 18.61
N LYS A 234 -8.07 -10.09 17.51
CA LYS A 234 -8.03 -10.75 16.20
C LYS A 234 -6.59 -10.93 15.74
N LEU A 235 -6.34 -12.04 15.04
CA LEU A 235 -5.03 -12.34 14.47
C LEU A 235 -4.74 -11.42 13.26
N TYR A 236 -3.67 -10.63 13.34
CA TYR A 236 -3.16 -9.85 12.21
C TYR A 236 -1.89 -10.51 11.67
N LEU A 237 -1.83 -10.72 10.36
CA LEU A 237 -0.68 -11.34 9.70
C LEU A 237 0.13 -10.27 8.98
N SER A 238 1.46 -10.39 9.03
CA SER A 238 2.32 -9.56 8.21
C SER A 238 2.12 -9.89 6.73
N VAL A 239 2.34 -8.89 5.87
CA VAL A 239 2.37 -9.03 4.41
C VAL A 239 3.28 -10.19 3.98
N THR A 240 4.49 -10.22 4.54
CA THR A 240 5.51 -11.22 4.21
C THR A 240 5.10 -12.62 4.69
N PHE A 241 4.45 -12.75 5.85
CA PHE A 241 3.95 -14.04 6.34
C PHE A 241 2.83 -14.58 5.45
N ALA A 242 1.86 -13.74 5.08
CA ALA A 242 0.77 -14.15 4.19
C ALA A 242 1.32 -14.61 2.82
N PHE A 243 2.26 -13.86 2.24
CA PHE A 243 2.83 -14.21 0.95
C PHE A 243 3.77 -15.42 1.01
N ASN A 244 4.68 -15.48 1.99
CA ASN A 244 5.72 -16.50 2.07
C ASN A 244 5.24 -17.81 2.69
N SER A 245 4.44 -17.76 3.75
CA SER A 245 3.96 -18.96 4.42
C SER A 245 2.72 -19.55 3.76
N ILE A 246 1.80 -18.70 3.28
CA ILE A 246 0.53 -19.17 2.70
C ILE A 246 0.63 -19.22 1.17
N GLY A 247 0.97 -18.09 0.53
CA GLY A 247 1.01 -17.98 -0.94
C GLY A 247 2.00 -18.93 -1.61
N LEU A 248 3.27 -18.91 -1.17
CA LEU A 248 4.29 -19.82 -1.69
C LEU A 248 4.02 -21.28 -1.33
N GLY A 249 3.41 -21.56 -0.17
CA GLY A 249 2.99 -22.92 0.20
C GLY A 249 1.99 -23.52 -0.81
N PHE A 250 0.95 -22.77 -1.16
CA PHE A 250 -0.01 -23.19 -2.19
C PHE A 250 0.64 -23.30 -3.57
N ALA A 251 1.52 -22.36 -3.94
CA ALA A 251 2.23 -22.41 -5.22
C ALA A 251 3.18 -23.61 -5.31
N ALA A 252 3.85 -23.97 -4.22
CA ALA A 252 4.72 -25.15 -4.16
C ALA A 252 3.90 -26.45 -4.27
N LEU A 253 2.72 -26.52 -3.63
CA LEU A 253 1.82 -27.68 -3.75
C LEU A 253 1.31 -27.83 -5.19
N THR A 254 0.83 -26.76 -5.82
CA THR A 254 0.36 -26.81 -7.20
C THR A 254 1.50 -27.10 -8.18
N ALA A 255 2.68 -26.51 -7.99
CA ALA A 255 3.87 -26.82 -8.78
C ALA A 255 4.29 -28.29 -8.63
N THR A 256 4.22 -28.85 -7.43
CA THR A 256 4.53 -30.27 -7.17
C THR A 256 3.51 -31.16 -7.87
N LEU A 257 2.21 -30.85 -7.78
CA LEU A 257 1.16 -31.59 -8.48
C LEU A 257 1.35 -31.53 -10.01
N SER A 258 1.65 -30.35 -10.55
CA SER A 258 1.94 -30.18 -11.98
C SER A 258 3.19 -30.94 -12.41
N HIS A 259 4.26 -30.91 -11.60
CA HIS A 259 5.50 -31.64 -11.88
C HIS A 259 5.29 -33.16 -11.85
N VAL A 260 4.57 -33.68 -10.85
CA VAL A 260 4.24 -35.12 -10.76
C VAL A 260 3.36 -35.53 -11.94
N ALA A 261 2.33 -34.75 -12.28
CA ALA A 261 1.45 -35.04 -13.40
C ALA A 261 2.20 -35.05 -14.75
N LEU A 262 3.15 -34.12 -14.98
CA LEU A 262 3.88 -34.02 -16.24
C LEU A 262 5.02 -35.04 -16.38
N PHE A 263 5.72 -35.38 -15.29
CA PHE A 263 6.94 -36.20 -15.37
C PHE A 263 6.80 -37.63 -14.84
N HIS A 264 5.77 -37.92 -14.05
CA HIS A 264 5.58 -39.23 -13.41
C HIS A 264 4.16 -39.80 -13.63
N GLY A 265 3.34 -39.15 -14.46
CA GLY A 265 1.99 -39.59 -14.82
C GLY A 265 1.93 -40.54 -16.02
N GLN A 266 2.98 -41.35 -16.23
CA GLN A 266 2.98 -42.47 -17.19
C GLN A 266 2.77 -43.80 -16.48
#